data_AF-A0A840GN14-F1
#
_entry.id   AF-A0A840GN14-F1
#
_cell.length_a   1.000
_cell.length_b   1.000
_cell.length_c   1.000
_cell.angle_alpha   90.00
_cell.angle_beta   90.00
_cell.angle_gamma   90.00
#
_symmetry.space_group_name_H-M   'P 1'
#
loop_
_entity.id
_entity.type
_entity.pdbx_description
1 polymer ?
#
loop_
_entity_poly.entity_id
_entity_poly.type
_entity_poly.pdbx_seq_one_letter_code
_entity_poly.pdbx_strand_id
1 'polypeptide(L)'
;MDRRDRNNPVAHHYDSARGHNDSPGAMLAQRVGANLQNASIRQQRNGYDFGVFVLDGVRALARRLAGRRQPDLDLSNLVVDRQALQNRLRG
;
A
#
# COMPACT_ATOMS: atom_id res chain seq x y z
N MET A 1 -4.34 -5.79 5.88
CA MET A 1 -5.07 -6.79 6.68
C MET A 1 -6.12 -6.07 7.47
N ASP A 2 -7.27 -5.84 6.83
CA ASP A 2 -8.46 -5.51 7.60
C ASP A 2 -8.90 -6.79 8.31
N ARG A 3 -8.95 -6.75 9.65
CA ARG A 3 -9.34 -7.87 10.53
C ARG A 3 -10.66 -7.60 11.26
N ARG A 4 -11.43 -6.61 10.81
CA ARG A 4 -12.74 -6.28 11.39
C ARG A 4 -13.70 -7.47 11.29
N ASP A 5 -13.58 -8.25 10.21
CA ASP A 5 -14.15 -9.60 10.10
C ASP A 5 -13.02 -10.63 10.23
N ARG A 6 -12.87 -11.23 11.42
CA ARG A 6 -11.83 -12.24 11.66
C ARG A 6 -12.04 -13.52 10.84
N ASN A 7 -13.24 -13.75 10.33
CA ASN A 7 -13.58 -14.96 9.57
C ASN A 7 -13.26 -14.81 8.07
N ASN A 8 -13.07 -13.57 7.59
CA ASN A 8 -12.75 -13.29 6.19
C ASN A 8 -11.75 -12.13 6.06
N PRO A 9 -10.47 -12.34 6.43
CA PRO A 9 -9.48 -11.28 6.38
C PRO A 9 -9.19 -10.84 4.94
N VAL A 10 -9.02 -9.53 4.73
CA VAL A 10 -8.73 -8.95 3.41
C VAL A 10 -7.29 -8.41 3.36
N ALA A 11 -6.59 -8.77 2.28
CA ALA A 11 -5.29 -8.23 1.91
C ALA A 11 -5.45 -7.31 0.69
N HIS A 12 -5.02 -6.06 0.80
CA HIS A 12 -5.00 -5.12 -0.31
C HIS A 12 -3.60 -5.10 -0.93
N HIS A 13 -3.51 -5.35 -2.23
CA HIS A 13 -2.27 -5.27 -3.01
C HIS A 13 -2.23 -3.95 -3.78
N TYR A 14 -1.18 -3.18 -3.56
CA TYR A 14 -0.94 -1.93 -4.25
C TYR A 14 0.32 -2.09 -5.10
N ASP A 15 0.18 -1.97 -6.42
CA ASP A 15 1.30 -2.01 -7.35
C ASP A 15 1.39 -0.73 -8.17
N SER A 16 2.47 0.02 -7.93
CA SER A 16 2.77 1.24 -8.68
C SER A 16 3.46 0.95 -10.02
N ALA A 17 3.94 -0.27 -10.23
CA ALA A 17 4.82 -0.68 -11.33
C ALA A 17 4.11 -1.54 -12.41
N ARG A 18 2.78 -1.44 -12.56
CA ARG A 18 1.99 -2.10 -13.61
C ARG A 18 2.15 -3.63 -13.71
N GLY A 19 2.05 -4.35 -12.59
CA GLY A 19 1.98 -5.82 -12.56
C GLY A 19 3.33 -6.53 -12.43
N HIS A 20 4.43 -5.81 -12.15
CA HIS A 20 5.74 -6.44 -11.95
C HIS A 20 5.86 -7.20 -10.61
N ASN A 21 4.96 -6.92 -9.65
CA ASN A 21 5.08 -7.42 -8.26
C ASN A 21 3.90 -8.29 -7.80
N ASP A 22 3.21 -8.95 -8.73
CA ASP A 22 1.97 -9.68 -8.42
C ASP A 22 2.24 -10.98 -7.63
N SER A 23 3.29 -11.73 -7.99
CA SER A 23 3.55 -13.05 -7.40
C SER A 23 3.87 -13.03 -5.89
N PRO A 24 4.73 -12.13 -5.37
CA PRO A 24 5.00 -12.08 -3.92
C PRO A 24 3.80 -11.70 -3.07
N GLY A 25 2.95 -10.78 -3.57
CA GLY A 25 1.73 -10.36 -2.87
C GLY A 25 0.73 -11.49 -2.70
N ALA A 26 0.52 -12.27 -3.76
CA ALA A 26 -0.35 -13.45 -3.75
C ALA A 26 0.13 -14.53 -2.77
N MET A 27 1.42 -14.85 -2.76
CA MET A 27 1.99 -15.83 -1.82
C MET A 27 1.78 -15.40 -0.36
N LEU A 28 2.00 -14.12 -0.06
CA LEU A 28 1.82 -13.60 1.30
C LEU A 28 0.36 -13.67 1.73
N ALA A 29 -0.59 -13.26 0.87
CA ALA A 29 -2.02 -13.32 1.17
C ALA A 29 -2.50 -14.75 1.41
N GLN A 30 -2.05 -15.71 0.60
CA GLN A 30 -2.35 -17.13 0.79
C GLN A 30 -1.83 -17.64 2.14
N ARG A 31 -0.57 -17.33 2.49
CA ARG A 31 0.06 -17.79 3.74
C ARG A 31 -0.66 -17.31 5.00
N VAL A 32 -1.35 -16.17 4.91
CA VAL A 32 -2.10 -15.58 6.03
C VAL A 32 -3.61 -15.81 5.93
N GLY A 33 -4.06 -16.64 4.96
CA GLY A 33 -5.47 -16.96 4.75
C GLY A 33 -6.34 -15.77 4.38
N ALA A 34 -5.78 -14.75 3.73
CA ALA A 34 -6.52 -13.54 3.36
C ALA A 34 -6.95 -13.55 1.91
N ASN A 35 -8.14 -13.00 1.66
CA ASN A 35 -8.62 -12.71 0.33
C ASN A 35 -7.82 -11.53 -0.25
N LEU A 36 -7.08 -11.78 -1.32
CA LEU A 36 -6.28 -10.76 -1.99
C LEU A 36 -7.17 -9.92 -2.92
N GLN A 37 -7.11 -8.60 -2.74
CA GLN A 37 -7.78 -7.63 -3.60
C GLN A 37 -6.77 -6.64 -4.16
N ASN A 38 -6.82 -6.44 -5.47
CA ASN A 38 -6.09 -5.36 -6.09
C ASN A 38 -6.68 -4.02 -5.65
N ALA A 39 -5.82 -3.13 -5.20
CA ALA A 39 -6.21 -1.81 -4.73
C ALA A 39 -5.53 -0.73 -5.58
N SER A 40 -6.26 0.36 -5.77
CA SER A 40 -5.82 1.44 -6.65
C SER A 40 -4.70 2.24 -6.00
N ILE A 41 -3.64 2.46 -6.77
CA ILE A 41 -2.52 3.34 -6.41
C ILE A 41 -2.09 4.13 -7.64
N ARG A 42 -1.66 5.37 -7.41
CA ARG A 42 -0.98 6.17 -8.42
C ARG A 42 0.14 5.35 -9.07
N GLN A 43 0.19 5.34 -10.39
CA GLN A 43 1.24 4.64 -11.14
C GLN A 43 2.53 5.47 -11.15
N GLN A 44 3.66 4.81 -10.90
CA GLN A 44 4.96 5.46 -11.02
C GLN A 44 5.25 5.77 -12.50
N ARG A 45 5.89 6.91 -12.77
CA ARG A 45 6.33 7.29 -14.13
C ARG A 45 7.79 6.91 -14.41
N ASN A 46 8.52 6.52 -13.37
CA ASN A 46 9.91 6.09 -13.44
C ASN A 46 10.01 4.64 -12.95
N GLY A 47 11.11 3.94 -13.29
CA GLY A 47 11.28 2.53 -12.92
C GLY A 47 11.88 2.29 -11.54
N TYR A 48 12.08 3.31 -10.72
CA TYR A 48 12.97 3.24 -9.55
C TYR A 48 12.38 3.76 -8.23
N ASP A 49 11.16 4.31 -8.24
CA ASP A 49 10.53 4.87 -7.03
C ASP A 49 9.61 3.88 -6.30
N PHE A 50 9.56 2.61 -6.69
CA PHE A 50 8.69 1.60 -6.07
C PHE A 50 8.85 1.57 -4.54
N GLY A 51 10.08 1.70 -4.01
CA GLY A 51 10.32 1.80 -2.58
C GLY A 51 9.77 3.07 -1.92
N VAL A 52 9.78 4.19 -2.63
CA VAL A 52 9.19 5.46 -2.17
C VAL A 52 7.66 5.35 -2.12
N PHE A 53 7.05 4.74 -3.15
CA PHE A 53 5.61 4.48 -3.20
C PHE A 53 5.15 3.59 -2.03
N VAL A 54 5.89 2.53 -1.71
CA VAL A 54 5.60 1.67 -0.55
C VAL A 54 5.59 2.49 0.74
N LEU A 55 6.62 3.31 0.98
CA LEU A 55 6.77 4.04 2.24
C LEU A 55 5.75 5.18 2.39
N ASP A 56 5.53 5.97 1.35
CA ASP A 56 4.51 7.02 1.38
C ASP A 56 3.10 6.44 1.42
N GLY A 57 2.85 5.32 0.73
CA GLY A 57 1.58 4.59 0.79
C GLY A 57 1.27 4.08 2.19
N VAL A 58 2.22 3.41 2.85
CA VAL A 58 2.06 2.94 4.24
C VAL A 58 1.80 4.12 5.19
N ARG A 59 2.55 5.22 5.06
CA ARG A 59 2.36 6.41 5.89
C ARG A 59 0.97 7.03 5.68
N ALA A 60 0.49 7.11 4.44
CA ALA A 60 -0.83 7.63 4.12
C ALA A 60 -1.93 6.76 4.74
N LEU A 61 -1.85 5.44 4.57
CA LEU A 61 -2.79 4.49 5.15
C LEU A 61 -2.81 4.55 6.68
N ALA A 62 -1.64 4.59 7.33
CA ALA A 62 -1.54 4.69 8.78
C ALA A 62 -2.24 5.94 9.32
N ARG A 63 -2.07 7.10 8.67
CA ARG A 63 -2.77 8.34 9.04
C ARG A 63 -4.29 8.23 8.88
N ARG A 64 -4.76 7.63 7.78
CA ARG A 64 -6.20 7.46 7.53
C ARG A 64 -6.83 6.50 8.54
N LEU A 65 -6.14 5.40 8.84
CA LEU A 65 -6.57 4.40 9.84
C LEU A 65 -6.63 4.99 11.25
N ALA A 66 -5.69 5.86 11.62
CA ALA A 66 -5.70 6.53 12.91
C ALA A 66 -6.85 7.55 13.06
N GLY A 67 -7.27 8.19 11.95
CA GLY A 67 -8.21 9.31 11.98
C GLY A 67 -9.67 8.97 11.67
N ARG A 68 -10.00 7.76 11.19
CA ARG A 68 -11.36 7.44 10.70
C ARG A 68 -11.81 6.03 11.05
N ARG A 69 -13.08 5.89 11.45
CA ARG A 69 -13.72 4.58 11.68
C ARG A 69 -13.84 3.77 10.39
N GLN A 70 -14.12 4.43 9.27
CA GLN A 70 -14.10 3.85 7.92
C GLN A 70 -13.08 4.63 7.06
N PRO A 71 -11.81 4.22 7.06
CA PRO A 71 -10.77 4.89 6.30
C PRO A 71 -10.92 4.57 4.81
N ASP A 72 -10.72 5.59 3.98
CA ASP A 72 -10.54 5.41 2.55
C ASP A 72 -9.19 4.73 2.29
N LEU A 73 -9.19 3.63 1.55
CA LEU A 73 -8.00 2.86 1.21
C LEU A 73 -7.45 3.17 -0.19
N ASP A 74 -8.13 4.02 -0.98
CA ASP A 74 -7.69 4.37 -2.33
C ASP A 74 -6.44 5.28 -2.32
N LEU A 75 -5.38 4.81 -2.98
CA LEU A 75 -4.11 5.53 -3.12
C LEU A 75 -3.90 6.12 -4.52
N SER A 76 -4.96 6.25 -5.34
CA SER A 76 -4.91 6.88 -6.67
C SER A 76 -4.39 8.32 -6.63
N ASN A 77 -4.67 9.04 -5.53
CA ASN A 77 -4.21 10.40 -5.28
C ASN A 77 -2.99 10.47 -4.35
N LEU A 78 -2.21 9.38 -4.24
CA LEU A 78 -1.02 9.36 -3.40
C LEU A 78 -0.01 10.45 -3.85
N VAL A 79 0.39 11.27 -2.89
CA VAL A 79 1.49 12.22 -3.03
C VAL A 79 2.77 11.47 -2.67
N VAL A 80 3.64 11.29 -3.66
CA VAL A 80 4.94 10.62 -3.50
C VAL A 80 6.01 11.68 -3.60
N ASP A 81 6.89 11.74 -2.60
CA ASP A 81 7.96 12.72 -2.54
C ASP A 81 9.23 12.07 -2.00
N ARG A 82 10.14 11.75 -2.93
CA ARG A 82 11.45 11.19 -2.61
C ARG A 82 12.28 12.12 -1.74
N GLN A 83 12.27 13.43 -2.00
CA GLN A 83 13.07 14.37 -1.24
C GLN A 83 12.57 14.46 0.20
N ALA A 84 11.24 14.55 0.39
CA ALA A 84 10.65 14.50 1.71
C ALA A 84 10.92 13.15 2.41
N LEU A 85 10.93 12.04 1.69
CA LEU A 85 11.36 10.74 2.25
C LEU A 85 12.81 10.79 2.72
N GLN A 86 13.75 11.23 1.89
CA GLN A 86 15.15 11.32 2.26
C GLN A 86 15.36 12.24 3.47
N ASN A 87 14.69 13.38 3.52
CA ASN A 87 14.77 14.29 4.67
C ASN A 87 14.32 13.59 5.96
N ARG A 88 13.22 12.82 5.92
CA ARG A 88 12.74 12.05 7.09
C ARG A 88 13.70 10.93 7.51
N LEU A 89 14.44 10.34 6.57
CA LEU A 89 15.41 9.27 6.86
C LEU A 89 16.74 9.80 7.40
N ARG A 90 17.02 11.10 7.23
CA ARG A 90 18.25 11.74 7.72
C ARG A 90 18.20 12.14 9.20
N GLY A 91 17.01 12.21 9.80
CA GLY A 91 16.82 12.68 11.18
C GLY A 91 16.55 14.16 11.26
#